data_AF-A0A962E9Y5-F1
#
_entry.id   AF-A0A962E9Y5-F1
#
_cell.length_a   1.000
_cell.length_b   1.000
_cell.length_c   1.000
_cell.angle_alpha   90.00
_cell.angle_beta   90.00
_cell.angle_gamma   90.00
#
_symmetry.space_group_name_H-M   'P 1'
#
loop_
_entity.id
_entity.type
_entity.pdbx_description
1 polymer ?
#
loop_
_entity_poly.entity_id
_entity_poly.type
_entity_poly.pdbx_seq_one_letter_code
_entity_poly.pdbx_strand_id
1 'polypeptide(L)'
;EDMRGHFAAYPKNWGLNRPDRNIDHRRVPNLARFFSRHGQQLPLTGDDYQPGDLLTWRLPSGVPHIGIVSDRKASDGTPLIVHNIGAGTREENMLHDYTLTGHYRYRPEALAASCLVVTPH
;
A
#
# COMPACT_ATOMS: atom_id res chain seq x y z
N GLU A 1 -16.73 -6.40 -3.20
CA GLU A 1 -15.25 -6.39 -3.35
C GLU A 1 -14.90 -5.66 -4.65
N ASP A 2 -14.11 -4.58 -4.57
CA ASP A 2 -13.81 -3.65 -5.68
C ASP A 2 -13.29 -4.36 -6.94
N MET A 3 -12.40 -5.33 -6.76
CA MET A 3 -11.80 -6.09 -7.86
C MET A 3 -12.81 -6.83 -8.72
N ARG A 4 -13.93 -7.29 -8.14
CA ARG A 4 -14.98 -7.97 -8.91
C ARG A 4 -15.70 -7.02 -9.88
N GLY A 5 -15.91 -5.77 -9.45
CA GLY A 5 -16.55 -4.74 -10.29
C GLY A 5 -15.59 -4.08 -11.27
N HIS A 6 -14.28 -4.12 -11.01
CA HIS A 6 -13.28 -3.36 -11.75
C HIS A 6 -12.09 -4.21 -12.21
N PHE A 7 -12.29 -5.48 -12.55
CA PHE A 7 -11.21 -6.42 -12.88
C PHE A 7 -10.23 -5.88 -13.93
N ALA A 8 -10.73 -5.19 -14.96
CA ALA A 8 -9.90 -4.58 -16.01
C ALA A 8 -8.95 -3.47 -15.49
N ALA A 9 -9.25 -2.88 -14.33
CA ALA A 9 -8.43 -1.86 -13.71
C ALA A 9 -7.26 -2.43 -12.89
N TYR A 10 -7.18 -3.74 -12.69
CA TYR A 10 -6.12 -4.39 -11.90
C TYR A 10 -5.03 -5.00 -12.79
N PRO A 11 -3.77 -5.11 -12.30
CA PRO A 11 -2.67 -5.67 -13.08
C PRO A 11 -2.96 -7.12 -13.53
N LYS A 12 -2.77 -7.39 -14.82
CA LYS A 12 -3.02 -8.71 -15.44
C LYS A 12 -1.81 -9.65 -15.43
N ASN A 13 -0.79 -9.30 -14.66
CA ASN A 13 0.57 -9.83 -14.72
C ASN A 13 0.69 -11.31 -14.28
N TRP A 14 -0.44 -11.96 -13.99
CA TRP A 14 -0.53 -13.28 -13.38
C TRP A 14 -1.30 -14.30 -14.24
N GLY A 15 -1.63 -13.95 -15.49
CA GLY A 15 -2.28 -14.86 -16.45
C GLY A 15 -3.69 -15.31 -16.06
N LEU A 16 -4.33 -14.63 -15.10
CA LEU A 16 -5.70 -14.93 -14.69
C LEU A 16 -6.69 -14.21 -15.59
N ASN A 17 -7.70 -14.94 -16.06
CA ASN A 17 -8.82 -14.39 -16.84
C ASN A 17 -9.99 -13.91 -15.97
N ARG A 18 -9.91 -14.11 -14.64
CA ARG A 18 -10.93 -13.71 -13.66
C ARG A 18 -10.31 -13.48 -12.28
N PRO A 19 -10.96 -12.71 -11.38
CA PRO A 19 -10.52 -12.59 -9.99
C PRO A 19 -10.42 -13.95 -9.29
N ASP A 20 -9.40 -14.09 -8.46
CA ASP A 20 -9.20 -15.19 -7.53
C ASP A 20 -9.03 -14.63 -6.10
N ARG A 21 -10.12 -14.68 -5.33
CA ARG A 21 -10.18 -14.14 -3.97
C ARG A 21 -9.19 -14.78 -3.01
N ASN A 22 -8.70 -15.99 -3.31
CA ASN A 22 -7.78 -16.70 -2.42
C ASN A 22 -6.37 -16.11 -2.46
N ILE A 23 -6.00 -15.45 -3.56
CA ILE A 23 -4.64 -14.94 -3.78
C ILE A 23 -4.59 -13.45 -4.06
N ASP A 24 -5.67 -12.85 -4.55
CA ASP A 24 -5.65 -11.47 -5.01
C ASP A 24 -5.40 -10.47 -3.88
N HIS A 25 -5.87 -10.76 -2.67
CA HIS A 25 -5.59 -9.96 -1.47
C HIS A 25 -4.14 -10.07 -1.00
N ARG A 26 -3.39 -11.09 -1.45
CA ARG A 26 -1.99 -11.33 -1.08
C ARG A 26 -1.01 -10.66 -2.04
N ARG A 27 -1.48 -10.17 -3.19
CA ARG A 27 -0.65 -9.60 -4.25
C ARG A 27 -0.47 -8.12 -4.01
N VAL A 28 0.76 -7.72 -3.68
CA VAL A 28 1.13 -6.30 -3.50
C VAL A 28 0.68 -5.41 -4.67
N PRO A 29 0.81 -5.79 -5.97
CA PRO A 29 0.30 -4.95 -7.06
C PRO A 29 -1.21 -4.72 -7.03
N ASN A 30 -1.99 -5.69 -6.56
CA ASN A 30 -3.42 -5.54 -6.38
C ASN A 30 -3.75 -4.62 -5.20
N LEU A 31 -3.03 -4.77 -4.08
CA LEU A 31 -3.16 -3.89 -2.93
C LEU A 31 -2.80 -2.44 -3.29
N ALA A 32 -1.68 -2.23 -3.98
CA ALA A 32 -1.29 -0.91 -4.49
C ALA A 32 -2.39 -0.28 -5.36
N ARG A 33 -2.99 -1.07 -6.28
CA ARG A 33 -4.11 -0.58 -7.09
C ARG A 33 -5.34 -0.25 -6.26
N PHE A 34 -5.67 -1.08 -5.27
CA PHE A 34 -6.77 -0.81 -4.35
C PHE A 34 -6.53 0.49 -3.57
N PHE A 35 -5.35 0.69 -2.98
CA PHE A 35 -5.02 1.90 -2.23
C PHE A 35 -4.95 3.15 -3.11
N SER A 36 -4.52 3.04 -4.37
CA SER A 36 -4.60 4.14 -5.34
C SER A 36 -6.04 4.55 -5.67
N ARG A 37 -6.99 3.60 -5.62
CA ARG A 37 -8.40 3.83 -5.94
C ARG A 37 -9.23 4.31 -4.75
N HIS A 38 -8.90 3.81 -3.56
CA HIS A 38 -9.71 4.03 -2.36
C HIS A 38 -8.98 4.86 -1.31
N GLY A 39 -7.66 5.02 -1.37
CA GLY A 39 -6.90 5.88 -0.47
C GLY A 39 -6.41 7.16 -1.12
N GLN A 40 -5.65 7.94 -0.37
CA GLN A 40 -4.87 9.06 -0.90
C GLN A 40 -3.52 8.53 -1.38
N GLN A 41 -3.20 8.73 -2.65
CA GLN A 41 -1.85 8.52 -3.16
C GLN A 41 -0.99 9.75 -2.85
N LEU A 42 0.15 9.53 -2.21
CA LEU A 42 1.07 10.57 -1.76
C LEU A 42 2.34 10.58 -2.64
N PRO A 43 3.07 11.70 -2.69
CA PRO A 43 4.36 11.75 -3.36
C PRO A 43 5.34 10.70 -2.82
N LEU A 44 6.15 10.15 -3.72
CA LEU A 44 7.25 9.23 -3.36
C LEU A 44 8.50 9.96 -2.88
N THR A 45 8.54 11.27 -3.11
CA THR A 45 9.66 12.15 -2.77
C THR A 45 9.27 13.05 -1.60
N GLY A 46 10.15 13.15 -0.60
CA GLY A 46 9.94 13.94 0.61
C GLY A 46 9.82 13.06 1.87
N ASP A 47 9.59 13.73 3.00
CA ASP A 47 9.66 13.13 4.34
C ASP A 47 8.32 13.18 5.11
N ASP A 48 7.20 13.45 4.43
CA ASP A 48 5.85 13.47 5.03
C ASP A 48 5.26 12.05 5.20
N TYR A 49 6.03 11.18 5.86
CA TYR A 49 5.58 9.85 6.26
C TYR A 49 4.88 9.94 7.62
N GLN A 50 3.64 9.46 7.68
CA GLN A 50 2.87 9.38 8.92
C GLN A 50 2.68 7.93 9.36
N PRO A 51 2.61 7.67 10.66
CA PRO A 51 2.30 6.33 11.17
C PRO A 51 1.00 5.79 10.56
N GLY A 52 1.05 4.55 10.09
CA GLY A 52 -0.05 3.89 9.38
C GLY A 52 -0.06 4.10 7.87
N ASP A 53 0.81 4.94 7.31
CA ASP A 53 0.96 5.04 5.86
C ASP A 53 1.49 3.72 5.29
N LEU A 54 1.02 3.39 4.08
CA LEU A 54 1.34 2.17 3.36
C LEU A 54 2.35 2.48 2.26
N LEU A 55 3.46 1.74 2.29
CA LEU A 55 4.55 1.90 1.34
C LEU A 55 4.75 0.60 0.57
N THR A 56 4.99 0.73 -0.73
CA THR A 56 5.34 -0.42 -1.59
C THR A 56 6.70 -0.23 -2.21
N TRP A 57 7.49 -1.29 -2.26
CA TRP A 57 8.83 -1.28 -2.84
C TRP A 57 8.97 -2.32 -3.94
N ARG A 58 10.02 -2.16 -4.74
CA ARG A 58 10.60 -3.21 -5.56
C ARG A 58 11.93 -3.64 -4.94
N LEU A 59 11.99 -4.89 -4.51
CA LEU A 59 13.22 -5.49 -3.97
C LEU A 59 14.25 -5.68 -5.10
N PRO A 60 15.55 -5.85 -4.78
CA PRO A 60 16.59 -6.13 -5.79
C PRO A 60 16.30 -7.36 -6.65
N SER A 61 15.59 -8.35 -6.11
CA SER A 61 15.12 -9.54 -6.84
C SER A 61 13.99 -9.26 -7.85
N GLY A 62 13.46 -8.04 -7.89
CA GLY A 62 12.30 -7.67 -8.69
C GLY A 62 10.95 -8.03 -8.05
N VAL A 63 10.95 -8.59 -6.84
CA VAL A 63 9.71 -8.95 -6.13
C VAL A 63 9.07 -7.68 -5.53
N PRO A 64 7.76 -7.44 -5.75
CA PRO A 64 7.03 -6.39 -5.05
C PRO A 64 6.94 -6.66 -3.55
N HIS A 65 7.14 -5.62 -2.74
CA HIS A 65 7.08 -5.70 -1.28
C HIS A 65 6.20 -4.59 -0.71
N ILE A 66 5.64 -4.80 0.48
CA ILE A 66 4.78 -3.83 1.17
C ILE A 66 5.11 -3.78 2.66
N GLY A 67 4.89 -2.61 3.25
CA GLY A 67 5.08 -2.36 4.67
C GLY A 67 4.27 -1.16 5.14
N ILE A 68 4.24 -0.97 6.45
CA ILE A 68 3.47 0.07 7.13
C ILE A 68 4.47 0.96 7.88
N VAL A 69 4.31 2.28 7.77
CA VAL A 69 5.09 3.24 8.54
C VAL A 69 4.73 3.11 10.02
N SER A 70 5.73 2.90 10.86
CA SER A 70 5.59 2.83 12.32
C SER A 70 5.49 4.22 12.95
N ASP A 71 4.99 4.28 14.18
CA ASP A 71 5.11 5.43 15.06
C ASP A 71 6.50 5.54 15.72
N ARG A 72 7.33 4.50 15.60
CA ARG A 72 8.72 4.48 16.06
C ARG A 72 9.68 4.95 14.97
N LYS A 73 10.82 5.50 15.42
CA LYS A 73 11.87 6.04 14.56
C LYS A 73 13.23 5.45 14.92
N ALA A 74 14.12 5.36 13.93
CA ALA A 74 15.54 5.13 14.14
C ALA A 74 16.22 6.36 14.77
N SER A 75 17.50 6.21 15.14
CA SER A 75 18.28 7.27 15.81
C SER A 75 18.45 8.54 14.97
N ASP A 76 18.37 8.42 13.64
CA ASP A 76 18.45 9.50 12.67
C ASP A 76 17.10 10.20 12.42
N GLY A 77 16.02 9.74 13.07
CA GLY A 77 14.67 10.27 12.91
C GLY A 77 13.87 9.62 11.77
N THR A 78 14.47 8.68 11.02
CA THR A 78 13.80 7.92 9.97
C THR A 78 12.71 7.02 10.57
N PRO A 79 11.44 7.10 10.12
CA PRO A 79 10.39 6.17 10.55
C PRO A 79 10.78 4.71 10.29
N LEU A 80 10.57 3.85 11.28
CA LEU A 80 10.72 2.40 11.11
C LEU A 80 9.56 1.86 10.27
N ILE A 81 9.80 0.74 9.60
CA ILE A 81 8.81 0.07 8.76
C ILE A 81 8.45 -1.26 9.39
N VAL A 82 7.15 -1.49 9.59
CA VAL A 82 6.61 -2.80 9.92
C VAL A 82 6.36 -3.58 8.63
N HIS A 83 7.00 -4.74 8.47
CA HIS A 83 6.89 -5.56 7.26
C HIS A 83 7.24 -7.03 7.54
N ASN A 84 7.06 -7.90 6.54
CA ASN A 84 7.50 -9.30 6.61
C ASN A 84 8.15 -9.70 5.28
N ILE A 85 9.46 -9.92 5.30
CA ILE A 85 10.25 -10.34 4.12
C ILE A 85 10.78 -11.77 4.27
N GLY A 86 9.99 -12.65 4.93
CA GLY A 86 10.28 -14.08 5.06
C GLY A 86 10.92 -14.51 6.37
N ALA A 87 11.36 -13.58 7.23
CA ALA A 87 11.90 -13.86 8.57
C ALA A 87 10.88 -13.57 9.70
N GLY A 88 9.58 -13.59 9.37
CA GLY A 88 8.50 -13.14 10.25
C GLY A 88 8.26 -11.63 10.18
N THR A 89 7.31 -11.14 10.96
CA THR A 89 7.04 -9.70 11.09
C THR A 89 8.21 -9.01 11.78
N ARG A 90 8.73 -7.96 11.16
CA ARG A 90 9.86 -7.14 11.62
C ARG A 90 9.47 -5.67 11.63
N GLU A 91 10.17 -4.91 12.45
CA GLU A 91 10.11 -3.45 12.51
C GLU A 91 11.54 -2.93 12.32
N GLU A 92 11.86 -2.45 11.13
CA GLU A 92 13.24 -2.19 10.69
C GLU A 92 13.39 -0.84 9.99
N ASN A 93 14.59 -0.28 10.03
CA ASN A 93 14.93 0.96 9.33
C ASN A 93 15.24 0.65 7.85
N MET A 94 14.19 0.40 7.06
CA MET A 94 14.30 0.01 5.64
C MET A 94 13.58 0.96 4.67
N LEU A 95 13.13 2.13 5.16
CA LEU A 95 12.35 3.10 4.39
C LEU A 95 13.01 3.44 3.04
N HIS A 96 14.34 3.59 3.05
CA HIS A 96 15.15 4.04 1.94
C HIS A 96 16.03 2.94 1.31
N ASP A 97 15.94 1.70 1.79
CA ASP A 97 16.85 0.61 1.37
C ASP A 97 16.55 0.09 -0.03
N TYR A 98 15.32 0.27 -0.52
CA TYR A 98 14.84 -0.27 -1.79
C TYR A 98 14.10 0.79 -2.61
N THR A 99 13.88 0.50 -3.89
CA THR A 99 13.12 1.40 -4.77
C THR A 99 11.67 1.51 -4.32
N LEU A 100 11.29 2.67 -3.78
CA LEU A 100 9.91 2.99 -3.47
C LEU A 100 9.08 3.08 -4.76
N THR A 101 7.89 2.47 -4.76
CA THR A 101 6.99 2.37 -5.91
C THR A 101 5.59 2.88 -5.62
N GLY A 102 5.28 3.14 -4.36
CA GLY A 102 3.96 3.59 -3.92
C GLY A 102 4.00 4.11 -2.48
N HIS A 103 3.25 5.19 -2.25
CA HIS A 103 3.01 5.76 -0.94
C HIS A 103 1.53 6.10 -0.84
N TYR A 104 0.85 5.53 0.14
CA TYR A 104 -0.60 5.63 0.27
C TYR A 104 -1.01 5.88 1.71
N ARG A 105 -2.02 6.73 1.88
CA ARG A 105 -2.73 6.92 3.14
C ARG A 105 -4.16 6.42 2.98
N TYR A 106 -4.48 5.32 3.67
CA TYR A 106 -5.80 4.70 3.60
C TYR A 106 -6.51 4.80 4.95
N ARG A 107 -7.59 5.58 5.00
CA ARG A 107 -8.41 5.81 6.20
C ARG A 107 -9.89 5.50 5.88
N PRO A 108 -10.34 4.24 6.01
CA PRO A 108 -11.68 3.84 5.57
C PRO A 108 -12.82 4.64 6.21
N GLU A 109 -12.66 5.09 7.47
CA GLU A 109 -13.66 5.90 8.17
C GLU A 109 -13.78 7.33 7.60
N ALA A 110 -12.65 7.94 7.20
CA ALA A 110 -12.64 9.26 6.57
C ALA A 110 -13.18 9.23 5.13
N LEU A 111 -13.02 8.11 4.44
CA LEU A 111 -13.53 7.90 3.08
C LEU A 111 -15.03 7.63 3.07
N ALA A 112 -15.54 6.86 4.05
CA ALA A 112 -16.97 6.69 4.26
C ALA A 112 -17.66 8.05 4.50
N ALA A 113 -17.03 8.93 5.27
CA ALA A 113 -17.51 10.30 5.46
C ALA A 113 -17.50 11.12 4.15
N SER A 114 -16.47 11.00 3.29
CA SER A 114 -16.43 11.71 2.00
C SER A 114 -17.45 11.21 0.96
N CYS A 115 -17.86 9.93 1.02
CA CYS A 115 -18.94 9.40 0.19
C CYS A 115 -20.34 9.84 0.66
N LEU A 116 -20.48 10.28 1.92
CA LEU A 116 -21.75 10.74 2.48
C LEU A 116 -22.03 12.23 2.24
N VAL A 117 -21.12 12.99 1.62
CA VAL A 117 -21.32 14.44 1.35
C VAL A 117 -21.76 14.74 -0.09
N VAL A 118 -22.16 13.75 -0.88
CA VAL A 118 -22.80 14.00 -2.17
C VAL A 118 -24.32 13.93 -2.03
N THR A 119 -24.93 15.11 -2.01
CA THR A 119 -26.37 15.52 -1.97
C THR A 119 -27.02 15.63 -0.58
N PRO A 120 -27.83 16.69 -0.31
CA PRO A 120 -28.67 17.43 -1.28
C PRO A 120 -28.54 18.97 -1.29
N HIS A 121 -28.64 19.56 -2.49
CA HIS A 121 -29.70 20.50 -2.89
C HIS A 121 -29.83 20.47 -4.41
#